data_AF-A0A6N9PT78-F1
#
_entry.id   AF-A0A6N9PT78-F1
#
_cell.length_a   1.000
_cell.length_b   1.000
_cell.length_c   1.000
_cell.angle_alpha   90.00
_cell.angle_beta   90.00
_cell.angle_gamma   90.00
#
_symmetry.space_group_name_H-M   'P 1'
#
loop_
_entity.id
_entity.type
_entity.pdbx_description
1 polymer ?
#
loop_
_entity_poly.entity_id
_entity_poly.type
_entity_poly.pdbx_seq_one_letter_code
_entity_poly.pdbx_strand_id
1 'polypeptide(L)'
;MVKNLRMLRESRKLSQEKLAALTGLTARRVFSYEQETTEPDIETLVLLADFFGVTIDFLVGRASEAATSPKSALQLSKFGERVRKFREEKGMERAALAKRVGVTSAYLGLIENGGKIPKLETCLKILNALGMSADVAFMDNLDAAAPKKASMLQCQIAALPPEKQRLVLNLLESMIQAVQE
;
A
#
# COMPACT_ATOMS: atom_id res chain seq x y z
N MET A 1 11.74 -18.38 23.37
CA MET A 1 12.86 -18.43 22.39
C MET A 1 12.62 -17.48 21.21
N VAL A 2 13.62 -16.68 20.82
CA VAL A 2 13.55 -15.72 19.70
C VAL A 2 14.44 -16.16 18.55
N LYS A 3 14.03 -17.22 17.84
CA LYS A 3 14.89 -17.95 16.90
C LYS A 3 15.39 -17.12 15.72
N ASN A 4 14.59 -16.16 15.26
CA ASN A 4 14.88 -15.42 14.02
C ASN A 4 15.53 -14.05 14.25
N LEU A 5 15.80 -13.65 15.51
CA LEU A 5 16.33 -12.31 15.83
C LEU A 5 17.69 -12.04 15.18
N ARG A 6 18.62 -12.98 15.29
CA ARG A 6 19.98 -12.83 14.74
C ARG A 6 19.95 -12.67 13.22
N MET A 7 19.18 -13.52 12.55
CA MET A 7 18.99 -13.48 11.09
C MET A 7 18.42 -12.12 10.64
N LEU A 8 17.39 -11.62 11.34
CA LEU A 8 16.77 -10.33 11.05
C LEU A 8 17.72 -9.15 11.27
N ARG A 9 18.56 -9.22 12.31
CA ARG A 9 19.59 -8.21 12.58
C ARG A 9 20.66 -8.19 11.48
N GLU A 10 21.17 -9.36 11.10
CA GLU A 10 22.22 -9.50 10.09
C GLU A 10 21.74 -9.13 8.69
N SER A 11 20.49 -9.44 8.32
CA SER A 11 19.92 -9.04 7.02
C SER A 11 19.83 -7.52 6.85
N ARG A 12 19.66 -6.78 7.95
CA ARG A 12 19.70 -5.30 7.98
C ARG A 12 21.10 -4.72 8.24
N LYS A 13 22.15 -5.56 8.24
CA LYS A 13 23.55 -5.16 8.49
C LYS A 13 23.74 -4.40 9.82
N LEU A 14 23.02 -4.81 10.86
CA LEU A 14 23.10 -4.20 12.19
C LEU A 14 24.03 -5.02 13.10
N SER A 15 24.88 -4.34 13.88
CA SER A 15 25.54 -4.96 15.03
C SER A 15 24.58 -5.08 16.21
N GLN A 16 24.94 -5.87 17.23
CA GLN A 16 24.13 -6.00 18.45
C GLN A 16 24.03 -4.66 19.19
N GLU A 17 25.12 -3.87 19.22
CA GLU A 17 25.13 -2.52 19.81
C GLU A 17 24.22 -1.56 19.03
N LYS A 18 24.25 -1.65 17.70
CA LYS A 18 23.44 -0.79 16.83
C LYS A 18 21.95 -1.11 16.95
N LEU A 19 21.58 -2.40 17.02
CA LEU A 19 20.19 -2.80 17.26
C LEU A 19 19.71 -2.34 18.63
N ALA A 20 20.54 -2.51 19.66
CA ALA A 20 20.26 -2.06 21.02
C ALA A 20 19.99 -0.54 21.06
N ALA A 21 20.86 0.26 20.44
CA ALA A 21 20.69 1.71 20.37
C ALA A 21 19.40 2.14 19.66
N LEU A 22 19.00 1.42 18.59
CA LEU A 22 17.78 1.74 17.82
C LEU A 22 16.48 1.30 18.51
N THR A 23 16.54 0.29 19.35
CA THR A 23 15.37 -0.27 20.04
C THR A 23 15.27 0.18 21.49
N GLY A 24 16.27 0.89 22.02
CA GLY A 24 16.32 1.25 23.45
C GLY A 24 16.65 0.07 24.37
N LEU A 25 17.08 -1.06 23.81
CA LEU A 25 17.58 -2.21 24.57
C LEU A 25 19.07 -2.05 24.87
N THR A 26 19.62 -2.90 25.73
CA THR A 26 21.08 -2.99 25.91
C THR A 26 21.66 -4.06 24.98
N ALA A 27 22.89 -3.88 24.51
CA ALA A 27 23.57 -4.87 23.66
C ALA A 27 23.63 -6.26 24.33
N ARG A 28 23.78 -6.27 25.66
CA ARG A 28 23.73 -7.48 26.49
C ARG A 28 22.38 -8.20 26.40
N ARG A 29 21.25 -7.47 26.45
CA ARG A 29 19.92 -8.07 26.29
C ARG A 29 19.74 -8.66 24.90
N VAL A 30 20.14 -7.92 23.87
CA VAL A 30 20.10 -8.42 22.48
C VAL A 30 20.91 -9.70 22.33
N PHE A 31 22.14 -9.74 22.84
CA PHE A 31 22.98 -10.94 22.85
C PHE A 31 22.31 -12.10 23.59
N SER A 32 21.77 -11.85 24.79
CA SER A 32 21.09 -12.88 25.59
C SER A 32 19.86 -13.47 24.90
N TYR A 33 19.12 -12.65 24.14
CA TYR A 33 17.99 -13.09 23.33
C TYR A 33 18.41 -13.94 22.14
N GLU A 34 19.48 -13.55 21.43
CA GLU A 34 20.02 -14.32 20.30
C GLU A 34 20.60 -15.67 20.72
N GLN A 35 21.14 -15.75 21.93
CA GLN A 35 21.66 -16.99 22.51
C GLN A 35 20.60 -17.82 23.24
N GLU A 36 19.33 -17.39 23.22
CA GLU A 36 18.18 -18.05 23.88
C GLU A 36 18.36 -18.25 25.40
N THR A 37 19.29 -17.50 26.02
CA THR A 37 19.60 -17.57 27.46
C THR A 37 18.59 -16.84 28.33
N THR A 38 17.84 -15.90 27.75
CA THR A 38 16.84 -15.10 28.45
C THR A 38 15.66 -14.89 27.52
N GLU A 39 14.45 -14.92 28.07
CA GLU A 39 13.25 -14.64 27.30
C GLU A 39 12.89 -13.15 27.37
N PRO A 40 12.61 -12.49 26.23
CA PRO A 40 12.04 -11.15 26.24
C PRO A 40 10.62 -11.17 26.81
N ASP A 41 10.24 -10.09 27.49
CA ASP A 41 8.85 -9.85 27.84
C ASP A 41 8.00 -9.54 26.60
N ILE A 42 6.67 -9.52 26.79
CA ILE A 42 5.71 -9.27 25.71
C ILE A 42 5.97 -7.90 25.06
N GLU A 43 6.30 -6.88 25.86
CA GLU A 43 6.59 -5.53 25.35
C GLU A 43 7.81 -5.52 24.43
N THR A 44 8.89 -6.20 24.83
CA THR A 44 10.11 -6.35 24.04
C THR A 44 9.86 -7.17 22.77
N LEU A 45 9.00 -8.20 22.83
CA LEU A 45 8.62 -8.98 21.64
C LEU A 45 7.86 -8.13 20.62
N VAL A 46 6.88 -7.34 21.07
CA VAL A 46 6.12 -6.41 20.22
C VAL A 46 7.07 -5.39 19.60
N LEU A 47 7.92 -4.77 20.41
CA LEU A 47 8.92 -3.78 19.98
C LEU A 47 9.84 -4.34 18.87
N LEU A 48 10.39 -5.54 19.08
CA LEU A 48 11.27 -6.17 18.09
C LEU A 48 10.50 -6.55 16.82
N ALA A 49 9.28 -7.08 16.95
CA ALA A 49 8.42 -7.43 15.83
C ALA A 49 8.09 -6.19 14.97
N ASP A 50 7.70 -5.08 15.61
CA ASP A 50 7.40 -3.81 14.93
C ASP A 50 8.65 -3.22 14.28
N PHE A 51 9.80 -3.24 14.98
CA PHE A 51 11.07 -2.74 14.45
C PHE A 51 11.48 -3.48 13.17
N PHE A 52 11.36 -4.81 13.16
CA PHE A 52 11.71 -5.62 12.00
C PHE A 52 10.58 -5.72 10.96
N GLY A 53 9.38 -5.25 11.29
CA GLY A 53 8.21 -5.37 10.44
C GLY A 53 7.88 -6.83 10.16
N VAL A 54 7.83 -7.66 11.20
CA VAL A 54 7.49 -9.08 11.15
C VAL A 54 6.44 -9.40 12.21
N THR A 55 5.78 -10.54 12.13
CA THR A 55 4.93 -11.01 13.23
C THR A 55 5.76 -11.58 14.38
N ILE A 56 5.18 -11.54 15.57
CA ILE A 56 5.74 -12.19 16.75
C ILE A 56 5.94 -13.69 16.49
N ASP A 57 4.99 -14.37 15.83
CA ASP A 57 5.10 -15.80 15.48
C ASP A 57 6.30 -16.11 14.61
N PHE A 58 6.61 -15.25 13.62
CA PHE A 58 7.83 -15.38 12.85
C PHE A 58 9.07 -15.10 13.70
N LEU A 59 9.05 -14.06 14.52
CA LEU A 59 10.18 -13.68 15.37
C LEU A 59 10.58 -14.82 16.35
N VAL A 60 9.59 -15.55 16.90
CA VAL A 60 9.82 -16.69 17.81
C VAL A 60 10.04 -18.03 17.08
N GLY A 61 9.95 -18.05 15.74
CA GLY A 61 10.19 -19.25 14.93
C GLY A 61 9.04 -20.26 14.94
N ARG A 62 7.80 -19.79 15.14
CA ARG A 62 6.57 -20.60 15.01
C ARG A 62 5.96 -20.57 13.60
N ALA A 63 6.40 -19.65 12.75
CA ALA A 63 5.99 -19.55 11.35
C ALA A 63 7.21 -19.70 10.42
N SER A 64 7.02 -20.44 9.32
CA SER A 64 8.06 -20.71 8.31
C SER A 64 8.35 -19.52 7.38
N GLU A 65 7.48 -18.52 7.37
CA GLU A 65 7.64 -17.32 6.55
C GLU A 65 7.43 -16.09 7.42
N ALA A 66 8.08 -15.00 7.04
CA ALA A 66 7.82 -13.66 7.55
C ALA A 66 6.38 -13.32 7.21
N ALA A 67 5.45 -13.82 8.02
CA ALA A 67 4.07 -13.44 7.99
C ALA A 67 3.96 -12.04 8.61
N THR A 68 4.69 -11.05 8.10
CA THR A 68 3.89 -9.93 7.61
C THR A 68 2.96 -10.59 6.62
N SER A 69 1.68 -10.68 6.98
CA SER A 69 0.63 -10.80 5.97
C SER A 69 1.12 -10.07 4.72
N PRO A 70 1.04 -10.63 3.51
CA PRO A 70 0.93 -9.74 2.38
C PRO A 70 -0.27 -8.87 2.75
N LYS A 71 0.00 -7.67 3.31
CA LYS A 71 -0.94 -6.56 3.23
C LYS A 71 -1.03 -6.45 1.74
N SER A 72 -2.07 -7.11 1.23
CA SER A 72 -2.60 -7.09 -0.10
C SER A 72 -2.00 -5.90 -0.82
N ALA A 73 -1.37 -6.15 -1.97
CA ALA A 73 -0.77 -5.18 -2.88
C ALA A 73 -1.81 -4.15 -3.40
N LEU A 74 -2.55 -3.54 -2.48
CA LEU A 74 -3.57 -2.56 -2.71
C LEU A 74 -2.82 -1.31 -3.15
N GLN A 75 -3.01 -0.98 -4.41
CA GLN A 75 -2.61 0.24 -5.06
C GLN A 75 -3.47 1.39 -4.51
N LEU A 76 -3.28 1.73 -3.23
CA LEU A 76 -4.04 2.78 -2.53
C LEU A 76 -3.67 4.18 -3.05
N SER A 77 -2.48 4.36 -3.61
CA SER A 77 -2.10 5.58 -4.32
C SER A 77 -3.00 5.84 -5.54
N LYS A 78 -3.44 4.79 -6.24
CA LYS A 78 -4.32 4.91 -7.41
C LYS A 78 -5.70 5.45 -7.09
N PHE A 79 -6.19 5.23 -5.87
CA PHE A 79 -7.42 5.86 -5.41
C PHE A 79 -7.29 7.40 -5.43
N GLY A 80 -6.19 7.93 -4.87
CA GLY A 80 -5.91 9.37 -4.85
C GLY A 80 -5.85 9.98 -6.25
N GLU A 81 -5.12 9.33 -7.16
CA GLU A 81 -5.02 9.74 -8.57
C GLU A 81 -6.39 9.82 -9.24
N ARG A 82 -7.28 8.85 -8.97
CA ARG A 82 -8.64 8.81 -9.54
C ARG A 82 -9.52 9.91 -8.98
N VAL A 83 -9.47 10.14 -7.67
CA VAL A 83 -10.18 11.25 -7.03
C VAL A 83 -9.78 12.57 -7.67
N ARG A 84 -8.47 12.78 -7.87
CA ARG A 84 -7.95 13.97 -8.54
C ARG A 84 -8.47 14.10 -9.98
N LYS A 85 -8.36 13.03 -10.76
CA LYS A 85 -8.80 13.00 -12.17
C LYS A 85 -10.29 13.35 -12.29
N PHE A 86 -11.15 12.71 -11.49
CA PHE A 86 -12.59 12.98 -11.49
C PHE A 86 -12.93 14.39 -11.01
N ARG A 87 -12.19 14.92 -10.03
CA ARG A 87 -12.34 16.31 -9.59
C ARG A 87 -12.03 17.28 -10.73
N GLU A 88 -10.94 17.04 -11.47
CA GLU A 88 -10.50 17.86 -12.59
C GLU A 88 -11.45 17.76 -13.80
N GLU A 89 -11.95 16.57 -14.13
CA GLU A 89 -12.97 16.37 -15.17
C GLU A 89 -14.28 17.13 -14.88
N LYS A 90 -14.61 17.32 -13.61
CA LYS A 90 -15.75 18.13 -13.17
C LYS A 90 -15.44 19.62 -13.02
N GLY A 91 -14.22 20.06 -13.36
CA GLY A 91 -13.79 21.45 -13.22
C GLY A 91 -13.80 21.95 -11.77
N MET A 92 -13.69 21.05 -10.79
CA MET A 92 -13.80 21.39 -9.38
C MET A 92 -12.43 21.76 -8.78
N GLU A 93 -12.35 22.87 -8.06
CA GLU A 93 -11.15 23.20 -7.31
C GLU A 93 -10.96 22.29 -6.09
N ARG A 94 -9.71 22.02 -5.71
CA ARG A 94 -9.39 21.20 -4.54
C ARG A 94 -10.03 21.76 -3.26
N ALA A 95 -10.02 23.08 -3.08
CA ALA A 95 -10.64 23.73 -1.93
C ALA A 95 -12.16 23.51 -1.87
N ALA A 96 -12.83 23.50 -3.03
CA ALA A 96 -14.27 23.28 -3.11
C ALA A 96 -14.65 21.84 -2.71
N LEU A 97 -13.91 20.84 -3.20
CA LEU A 97 -14.12 19.44 -2.80
C LEU A 97 -13.85 19.25 -1.30
N ALA A 98 -12.74 19.81 -0.79
CA ALA A 98 -12.37 19.71 0.60
C ALA A 98 -13.46 20.28 1.53
N LYS A 99 -14.01 21.44 1.18
CA LYS A 99 -15.14 22.05 1.90
C LYS A 99 -16.38 21.15 1.91
N ARG A 100 -16.71 20.52 0.78
CA ARG A 100 -17.89 19.63 0.64
C ARG A 100 -17.74 18.33 1.43
N VAL A 101 -16.52 17.79 1.50
CA VAL A 101 -16.19 16.56 2.24
C VAL A 101 -16.03 16.83 3.75
N GLY A 102 -15.74 18.08 4.13
CA GLY A 102 -15.48 18.47 5.52
C GLY A 102 -14.04 18.19 5.94
N VAL A 103 -13.07 18.38 5.04
CA VAL A 103 -11.63 18.21 5.32
C VAL A 103 -10.84 19.43 4.87
N THR A 104 -9.58 19.53 5.30
CA THR A 104 -8.70 20.62 4.85
C THR A 104 -8.21 20.39 3.41
N SER A 105 -8.01 21.47 2.66
CA SER A 105 -7.48 21.40 1.29
C SER A 105 -6.10 20.73 1.23
N ALA A 106 -5.25 20.97 2.24
CA ALA A 106 -3.96 20.30 2.38
C ALA A 106 -4.09 18.79 2.58
N TYR A 107 -5.03 18.35 3.43
CA TYR A 107 -5.29 16.92 3.64
C TYR A 107 -5.83 16.24 2.38
N LEU A 108 -6.74 16.90 1.66
CA LEU A 108 -7.21 16.40 0.37
C LEU A 108 -6.08 16.29 -0.65
N GLY A 109 -5.13 17.23 -0.66
CA GLY A 109 -3.94 17.16 -1.51
C GLY A 109 -3.03 15.96 -1.19
N LEU A 110 -2.84 15.65 0.10
CA LEU A 110 -2.11 14.45 0.51
C LEU A 110 -2.81 13.16 0.06
N ILE A 111 -4.15 13.14 0.07
CA ILE A 111 -4.93 12.01 -0.45
C ILE A 111 -4.75 11.89 -1.97
N GLU A 112 -4.96 12.98 -2.72
CA GLU A 112 -4.87 13.00 -4.18
C GLU A 112 -3.50 12.55 -4.71
N ASN A 113 -2.43 12.85 -3.96
CA ASN A 113 -1.07 12.47 -4.33
C ASN A 113 -0.66 11.08 -3.79
N GLY A 114 -1.56 10.35 -3.11
CA GLY A 114 -1.26 9.05 -2.51
C GLY A 114 -0.38 9.10 -1.25
N GLY A 115 -0.09 10.29 -0.73
CA GLY A 115 0.72 10.49 0.47
C GLY A 115 -0.03 10.16 1.77
N LYS A 116 -1.36 10.10 1.75
CA LYS A 116 -2.16 9.70 2.91
C LYS A 116 -3.42 8.94 2.52
N ILE A 117 -3.69 7.86 3.26
CA ILE A 117 -4.89 7.05 3.10
C ILE A 117 -6.00 7.64 4.00
N PRO A 118 -7.15 8.03 3.45
CA PRO A 118 -8.27 8.50 4.24
C PRO A 118 -8.98 7.37 4.99
N LYS A 119 -9.71 7.72 6.05
CA LYS A 119 -10.65 6.80 6.69
C LYS A 119 -11.80 6.48 5.72
N LEU A 120 -12.42 5.31 5.87
CA LEU A 120 -13.54 4.87 5.02
C LEU A 120 -14.67 5.90 4.95
N GLU A 121 -15.01 6.52 6.08
CA GLU A 121 -16.02 7.60 6.13
C GLU A 121 -15.67 8.75 5.19
N THR A 122 -14.41 9.21 5.20
CA THR A 122 -13.92 10.26 4.30
C THR A 122 -13.92 9.79 2.85
N CYS A 123 -13.56 8.53 2.57
CA CYS A 123 -13.68 7.96 1.24
C CYS A 123 -15.12 8.06 0.72
N LEU A 124 -16.10 7.61 1.50
CA LEU A 124 -17.52 7.66 1.12
C LEU A 124 -17.99 9.09 0.87
N LYS A 125 -17.59 10.05 1.73
CA LYS A 125 -17.89 11.48 1.53
C LYS A 125 -17.29 12.01 0.22
N ILE A 126 -16.06 11.64 -0.10
CA ILE A 126 -15.41 12.01 -1.38
C ILE A 126 -16.19 11.42 -2.57
N LEU A 127 -16.52 10.12 -2.52
CA LEU A 127 -17.25 9.46 -3.60
C LEU A 127 -18.62 10.08 -3.83
N ASN A 128 -19.37 10.34 -2.76
CA ASN A 128 -20.67 11.01 -2.85
C ASN A 128 -20.54 12.44 -3.38
N ALA A 129 -19.54 13.20 -2.90
CA ALA A 129 -19.30 14.57 -3.36
C ALA A 129 -18.92 14.63 -4.85
N LEU A 130 -18.20 13.62 -5.34
CA LEU A 130 -17.80 13.49 -6.74
C LEU A 130 -18.79 12.68 -7.58
N GLY A 131 -19.84 12.09 -7.00
CA GLY A 131 -20.77 11.20 -7.72
C GLY A 131 -20.08 9.99 -8.37
N MET A 132 -19.09 9.42 -7.68
CA MET A 132 -18.32 8.27 -8.16
C MET A 132 -18.85 6.97 -7.54
N SER A 133 -18.91 5.89 -8.33
CA SER A 133 -19.13 4.56 -7.76
C SER A 133 -17.83 4.01 -7.15
N ALA A 134 -17.96 3.13 -6.16
CA ALA A 134 -16.83 2.44 -5.54
C ALA A 134 -16.03 1.64 -6.58
N ASP A 135 -16.70 0.98 -7.53
CA ASP A 135 -16.04 0.24 -8.60
C ASP A 135 -15.07 1.12 -9.39
N VAL A 136 -15.49 2.34 -9.73
CA VAL A 136 -14.65 3.27 -10.47
C VAL A 136 -13.47 3.76 -9.63
N ALA A 137 -13.72 4.05 -8.36
CA ALA A 137 -12.71 4.58 -7.45
C ALA A 137 -11.63 3.56 -7.08
N PHE A 138 -12.01 2.29 -6.98
CA PHE A 138 -11.15 1.22 -6.47
C PHE A 138 -10.83 0.15 -7.52
N MET A 139 -11.04 0.38 -8.82
CA MET A 139 -10.83 -0.63 -9.86
C MET A 139 -9.41 -1.19 -10.01
N ASP A 140 -8.40 -0.56 -9.40
CA ASP A 140 -7.04 -1.11 -9.35
C ASP A 140 -6.83 -2.09 -8.20
N ASN A 141 -7.84 -2.22 -7.34
CA ASN A 141 -7.82 -3.01 -6.11
C ASN A 141 -8.97 -4.02 -6.03
N LEU A 142 -10.05 -3.80 -6.80
CA LEU A 142 -11.23 -4.67 -6.85
C LEU A 142 -11.20 -5.51 -8.11
N ASP A 143 -11.03 -6.82 -7.97
CA ASP A 143 -11.05 -7.78 -9.10
C ASP A 143 -12.38 -7.71 -9.86
N ALA A 144 -13.50 -7.56 -9.14
CA ALA A 144 -14.83 -7.41 -9.71
C ALA A 144 -14.98 -6.15 -10.59
N ALA A 145 -14.09 -5.16 -10.47
CA ALA A 145 -14.11 -3.96 -11.27
C ALA A 145 -13.26 -4.06 -12.55
N ALA A 146 -12.60 -5.19 -12.82
CA ALA A 146 -11.84 -5.42 -14.04
C ALA A 146 -12.65 -5.16 -15.34
N PRO A 147 -13.92 -5.60 -15.47
CA PRO A 147 -14.73 -5.28 -16.64
C PRO A 147 -14.94 -3.76 -16.82
N LYS A 148 -15.15 -3.03 -15.71
CA LYS A 148 -15.33 -1.57 -15.75
C LYS A 148 -14.06 -0.86 -16.20
N LYS A 149 -12.89 -1.35 -15.76
CA LYS A 149 -11.58 -0.85 -16.19
C LYS A 149 -11.36 -1.09 -17.69
N ALA A 150 -11.70 -2.27 -18.20
CA ALA A 150 -11.62 -2.58 -19.62
C ALA A 150 -12.49 -1.64 -20.47
N SER A 151 -13.75 -1.42 -20.08
CA SER A 151 -14.63 -0.47 -20.77
C SER A 151 -14.08 0.96 -20.76
N MET A 152 -13.48 1.41 -19.64
CA MET A 152 -12.85 2.73 -19.59
C MET A 152 -11.64 2.84 -20.53
N LEU A 153 -10.79 1.82 -20.56
CA LEU A 153 -9.64 1.79 -21.48
C LEU A 153 -10.10 1.81 -22.94
N GLN A 154 -11.17 1.08 -23.27
CA GLN A 154 -11.77 1.13 -24.60
C GLN A 154 -12.20 2.56 -24.97
N CYS A 155 -12.90 3.27 -24.09
CA CYS A 155 -13.26 4.67 -24.31
C CYS A 155 -12.03 5.58 -24.47
N GLN A 156 -10.97 5.36 -23.69
CA GLN A 156 -9.73 6.13 -23.81
C GLN A 156 -9.03 5.88 -25.13
N ILE A 157 -8.97 4.63 -25.59
CA ILE A 157 -8.41 4.27 -26.89
C ILE A 157 -9.23 4.92 -28.00
N ALA A 158 -10.56 4.84 -27.95
CA ALA A 158 -11.45 5.43 -28.95
C ALA A 158 -11.30 6.97 -29.08
N ALA A 159 -10.87 7.66 -28.02
CA ALA A 159 -10.63 9.09 -28.04
C ALA A 159 -9.28 9.50 -28.68
N LEU A 160 -8.38 8.55 -28.97
CA LEU A 160 -7.08 8.83 -29.58
C LEU A 160 -7.18 9.02 -31.11
N PRO A 161 -6.21 9.69 -31.76
CA PRO A 161 -6.10 9.70 -33.22
C PRO A 161 -5.94 8.29 -33.83
N PRO A 162 -6.41 8.05 -35.07
CA PRO A 162 -6.42 6.70 -35.68
C PRO A 162 -5.06 5.99 -35.69
N GLU A 163 -3.97 6.72 -35.91
CA GLU A 163 -2.61 6.14 -35.90
C GLU A 163 -2.22 5.62 -34.51
N LYS A 164 -2.52 6.38 -33.46
CA LYS A 164 -2.23 5.99 -32.08
C LYS A 164 -3.12 4.85 -31.62
N GLN A 165 -4.38 4.82 -32.08
CA GLN A 165 -5.29 3.69 -31.81
C GLN A 165 -4.71 2.38 -32.33
N ARG A 166 -4.29 2.35 -33.62
CA ARG A 166 -3.69 1.16 -34.25
C ARG A 166 -2.46 0.68 -33.47
N LEU A 167 -1.57 1.60 -33.10
CA LEU A 167 -0.38 1.26 -32.32
C LEU A 167 -0.74 0.59 -30.98
N VAL A 168 -1.66 1.19 -30.21
CA VAL A 168 -2.07 0.65 -28.91
C VAL A 168 -2.74 -0.71 -29.06
N LEU A 169 -3.61 -0.89 -30.06
CA LEU A 169 -4.30 -2.15 -30.30
C LEU A 169 -3.33 -3.28 -30.68
N ASN A 170 -2.35 -3.02 -31.55
CA ASN A 170 -1.34 -4.02 -31.93
C ASN A 170 -0.48 -4.45 -30.73
N LEU A 171 -0.15 -3.50 -29.84
CA LEU A 171 0.56 -3.80 -28.59
C LEU A 171 -0.27 -4.69 -27.68
N LEU A 172 -1.56 -4.37 -27.50
CA LEU A 172 -2.46 -5.17 -26.68
C LEU A 172 -2.63 -6.58 -27.24
N GLU A 173 -2.76 -6.72 -28.56
CA GLU A 173 -2.83 -8.02 -29.22
C GLU A 173 -1.58 -8.86 -28.95
N SER A 174 -0.40 -8.27 -29.12
CA SER A 174 0.89 -8.93 -28.83
C SER A 174 1.01 -9.33 -27.36
N MET A 175 0.57 -8.47 -26.44
CA MET A 175 0.59 -8.76 -25.01
C MET A 175 -0.41 -9.84 -24.60
N ILE A 176 -1.60 -9.89 -25.21
CA ILE A 176 -2.60 -10.92 -24.94
C ILE A 176 -2.08 -12.29 -25.39
N GLN A 177 -1.47 -12.36 -26.58
CA GLN A 177 -0.88 -13.60 -27.07
C GLN A 177 0.20 -14.14 -26.12
N ALA A 178 1.11 -13.28 -25.66
CA ALA A 178 2.19 -13.66 -24.75
C ALA A 178 1.73 -14.16 -23.36
N VAL A 179 0.50 -13.85 -22.95
CA VAL A 179 -0.06 -14.29 -21.65
C VAL A 179 -0.84 -15.60 -21.79
N GLN A 180 -1.23 -15.99 -23.01
CA GLN A 180 -1.97 -17.22 -23.30
C GLN A 180 -1.06 -18.43 -23.58
N GLU A 181 0.22 -18.19 -23.89
CA GLU A 181 1.29 -19.18 -24.05
C GLU A 181 1.91 -19.58 -22.69
#